data_AF-A0A1F2RRZ0-F1
#
_entry.id   AF-A0A1F2RRZ0-F1
#
_cell.length_a   1.000
_cell.length_b   1.000
_cell.length_c   1.000
_cell.angle_alpha   90.00
_cell.angle_beta   90.00
_cell.angle_gamma   90.00
#
_symmetry.space_group_name_H-M   'P 1'
#
loop_
_entity.id
_entity.type
_entity.pdbx_description
1 polymer ?
#
loop_
_entity_poly.entity_id
_entity_poly.type
_entity_poly.pdbx_seq_one_letter_code
_entity_poly.pdbx_strand_id
1 'polypeptide(L)'
;MTRMTASKARGKFSDLLSRVAKRHERIVVHRRGKDVAALVPVEDLALLEELQDRRDAREAKRRLADPAEVPIPYEQARKELGLD
;
A
#
# COMPACT_ATOMS: atom_id res chain seq x y z
N MET A 1 12.20 2.49 14.84
CA MET A 1 10.81 2.73 14.38
C MET A 1 9.93 2.87 15.60
N THR A 2 9.17 3.95 15.72
CA THR A 2 8.32 4.19 16.89
C THR A 2 7.09 3.30 16.82
N ARG A 3 6.74 2.65 17.94
CA ARG A 3 5.57 1.76 18.04
C ARG A 3 4.70 2.18 19.21
N MET A 4 3.40 2.33 19.01
CA MET A 4 2.48 2.77 20.07
C MET A 4 1.05 2.26 19.94
N THR A 5 0.33 2.25 21.05
CA THR A 5 -1.06 1.81 21.08
C THR A 5 -1.97 2.78 20.32
N ALA A 6 -3.04 2.27 19.71
CA ALA A 6 -4.07 3.09 19.08
C ALA A 6 -4.69 4.13 20.06
N SER A 7 -4.79 3.79 21.35
CA SER A 7 -5.27 4.73 22.37
C SER A 7 -4.31 5.90 22.58
N LYS A 8 -3.00 5.65 22.65
CA LYS A 8 -1.98 6.69 22.79
C LYS A 8 -1.86 7.54 21.52
N ALA A 9 -1.98 6.92 20.35
CA ALA A 9 -1.95 7.63 19.07
C ALA A 9 -3.11 8.62 18.94
N ARG A 10 -4.32 8.23 19.33
CA ARG A 10 -5.52 9.09 19.31
C ARG A 10 -5.31 10.39 20.10
N GLY A 11 -4.76 10.30 21.31
CA GLY A 11 -4.53 11.48 22.16
C GLY A 11 -3.39 12.40 21.70
N LYS A 12 -2.58 12.00 20.71
CA LYS A 12 -1.39 12.75 20.26
C LYS A 12 -1.37 12.97 18.74
N PHE A 13 -2.50 12.77 18.06
CA PHE A 13 -2.52 12.64 16.60
C PHE A 13 -1.84 13.81 15.86
N SER A 14 -2.12 15.06 16.25
CA SER A 14 -1.52 16.25 15.63
C SER A 14 0.02 16.35 15.80
N ASP A 15 0.55 15.93 16.96
CA ASP A 15 2.00 15.86 17.19
C ASP A 15 2.63 14.76 16.33
N LEU A 16 1.98 13.60 16.24
CA LEU A 16 2.45 12.50 15.39
C LEU A 16 2.49 12.90 13.92
N LEU A 17 1.45 13.58 13.41
CA LEU A 17 1.45 14.12 12.06
C LEU A 17 2.61 15.10 11.84
N SER A 18 2.84 16.01 12.79
CA SER A 18 3.95 16.97 12.70
C SER A 18 5.31 16.28 12.67
N ARG A 19 5.50 15.21 13.47
CA ARG A 19 6.74 14.42 13.49
C ARG A 19 6.95 13.65 12.19
N VAL A 20 5.90 13.03 11.67
CA VAL A 20 5.93 12.31 10.39
C VAL A 20 6.25 13.28 9.26
N ALA A 21 5.56 14.41 9.17
CA ALA A 21 5.73 15.39 8.09
C ALA A 21 7.05 16.17 8.17
N LYS A 22 7.53 16.54 9.35
CA LYS A 22 8.71 17.43 9.51
C LYS A 22 10.00 16.70 9.85
N ARG A 23 9.91 15.53 10.48
CA ARG A 23 11.08 14.75 10.92
C ARG A 23 11.21 13.43 10.17
N HIS A 24 10.38 13.22 9.15
CA HIS A 24 10.30 12.00 8.35
C HIS A 24 10.20 10.72 9.21
N GLU A 25 9.51 10.81 10.35
CA GLU A 25 9.41 9.68 11.28
C GLU A 25 8.37 8.67 10.80
N ARG A 26 8.71 7.38 10.88
CA ARG A 26 7.79 6.26 10.61
C ARG A 26 7.27 5.67 11.92
N ILE A 27 5.95 5.60 12.06
CA ILE A 27 5.27 5.24 13.31
C ILE A 27 4.29 4.10 13.07
N VAL A 28 4.42 3.02 13.84
CA VAL A 28 3.49 1.89 13.81
C VAL A 28 2.47 2.00 14.95
N VAL A 29 1.20 1.88 14.59
CA VAL A 29 0.08 1.85 15.51
C VAL A 29 -0.36 0.40 15.72
N HIS A 30 -0.48 0.00 16.98
CA HIS A 30 -0.91 -1.36 17.35
C HIS A 30 -2.14 -1.35 18.25
N ARG A 31 -2.93 -2.42 18.18
CA ARG A 31 -4.08 -2.69 19.05
C ARG A 31 -3.95 -4.10 19.62
N ARG A 32 -4.03 -4.24 20.96
CA ARG A 32 -3.87 -5.54 21.65
C ARG A 32 -2.58 -6.28 21.22
N GLY A 33 -1.47 -5.54 21.11
CA GLY A 33 -0.17 -6.08 20.70
C GLY A 33 0.00 -6.39 19.22
N LYS A 34 -1.04 -6.28 18.38
CA LYS A 34 -0.96 -6.49 16.92
C LYS A 34 -0.86 -5.17 16.17
N ASP A 35 0.06 -5.08 15.23
CA ASP A 35 0.21 -3.92 14.35
C ASP A 35 -0.99 -3.83 13.41
N VAL A 36 -1.56 -2.62 13.27
CA VAL A 36 -2.82 -2.42 12.53
C VAL A 36 -2.75 -1.27 11.52
N ALA A 37 -1.83 -0.31 11.70
CA ALA A 37 -1.65 0.81 10.79
C ALA A 37 -0.25 1.41 10.96
N ALA A 38 0.17 2.21 10.00
CA ALA A 38 1.37 3.03 10.10
C ALA A 38 1.08 4.46 9.66
N LEU A 39 1.76 5.42 10.28
CA LEU A 39 1.91 6.77 9.75
C LEU A 39 3.30 6.87 9.15
N VAL A 40 3.36 7.31 7.90
CA VAL A 40 4.60 7.48 7.14
C VAL A 40 4.58 8.83 6.43
N PRO A 41 5.74 9.41 6.11
CA PRO A 41 5.84 10.57 5.24
C PRO A 41 5.13 10.33 3.90
N VAL A 42 4.62 11.39 3.28
CA VAL A 42 3.89 11.27 2.01
C VAL A 42 4.81 10.74 0.90
N GLU A 43 6.09 11.06 0.96
CA GLU A 43 7.10 10.57 0.01
C GLU A 43 7.31 9.06 0.11
N ASP A 44 7.22 8.51 1.33
CA ASP A 44 7.29 7.06 1.54
C ASP A 44 6.04 6.36 1.01
N LEU A 45 4.85 6.98 1.15
CA LEU A 45 3.63 6.47 0.54
C LEU A 45 3.76 6.44 -0.98
N ALA A 46 4.21 7.54 -1.60
CA ALA A 46 4.43 7.62 -3.04
C ALA A 46 5.45 6.57 -3.52
N LEU A 47 6.51 6.32 -2.75
CA LEU A 47 7.47 5.26 -3.07
C LEU A 47 6.84 3.86 -3.01
N LEU A 48 5.96 3.58 -2.04
CA LEU A 48 5.25 2.31 -1.96
C LEU A 48 4.33 2.11 -3.17
N GLU A 49 3.63 3.16 -3.59
CA GLU A 49 2.78 3.16 -4.79
C GLU A 49 3.62 2.91 -6.06
N GLU A 50 4.75 3.61 -6.24
CA GLU A 50 5.64 3.39 -7.39
C GLU A 50 6.18 1.96 -7.44
N LEU A 51 6.58 1.40 -6.28
CA LEU A 51 7.06 0.03 -6.20
C LEU A 51 5.97 -0.99 -6.55
N GLN A 52 4.72 -0.72 -6.15
CA GLN A 52 3.58 -1.54 -6.53
C GLN A 52 3.35 -1.49 -8.05
N ASP A 53 3.27 -0.30 -8.64
CA ASP A 53 3.08 -0.12 -10.08
C ASP A 53 4.17 -0.82 -10.90
N ARG A 54 5.43 -0.70 -10.47
CA ARG A 54 6.57 -1.37 -11.13
C ARG A 54 6.49 -2.89 -11.03
N ARG A 55 5.96 -3.42 -9.94
CA ARG A 55 5.77 -4.86 -9.76
C ARG A 55 4.65 -5.37 -10.65
N ASP A 56 3.53 -4.67 -10.66
CA ASP A 56 2.34 -5.06 -11.43
C ASP A 56 2.63 -4.97 -12.93
N ALA A 57 3.30 -3.91 -13.40
CA ALA A 57 3.75 -3.78 -14.79
C ALA A 57 4.76 -4.87 -15.19
N ARG A 58 5.64 -5.28 -14.27
CA ARG A 58 6.60 -6.37 -14.53
C ARG A 58 5.88 -7.70 -14.69
N GLU A 59 4.92 -8.00 -13.82
CA GLU A 59 4.14 -9.23 -13.90
C GLU A 59 3.29 -9.26 -15.17
N ALA A 60 2.65 -8.15 -15.54
CA ALA A 60 1.91 -8.04 -16.80
C ALA A 60 2.80 -8.33 -18.01
N LYS A 61 4.00 -7.72 -18.08
CA LYS A 61 4.98 -8.00 -19.15
C LYS A 61 5.42 -9.47 -19.16
N ARG A 62 5.63 -10.07 -17.98
CA ARG A 62 6.02 -11.47 -17.86
C ARG A 62 4.94 -12.39 -18.44
N ARG A 63 3.67 -12.19 -18.07
CA ARG A 63 2.55 -13.00 -18.58
C ARG A 63 2.35 -12.85 -20.08
N LEU A 64 2.46 -11.62 -20.60
CA LEU A 64 2.37 -11.37 -22.04
C LEU A 64 3.49 -12.04 -22.85
N ALA A 65 4.65 -12.27 -22.22
CA ALA A 65 5.79 -12.94 -22.86
C ALA A 65 5.79 -14.47 -22.66
N ASP A 66 4.92 -15.01 -21.78
CA ASP A 66 4.86 -16.44 -21.49
C ASP A 66 4.01 -17.15 -22.56
N PRO A 67 4.58 -18.03 -23.39
CA PRO A 67 3.83 -18.74 -24.43
C PRO A 67 2.81 -19.75 -23.87
N ALA A 68 2.88 -20.09 -22.58
CA ALA A 68 1.89 -20.95 -21.92
C ALA A 68 0.63 -20.18 -21.49
N GLU A 69 0.68 -18.85 -21.43
CA GLU A 69 -0.47 -18.01 -21.09
C GLU A 69 -1.37 -17.80 -22.33
N VAL A 70 -2.66 -18.10 -22.19
CA VAL A 70 -3.64 -17.91 -23.27
C VAL A 70 -4.47 -16.66 -22.99
N PRO A 71 -4.30 -15.58 -23.76
CA PRO A 71 -5.07 -14.35 -23.55
C PRO A 71 -6.54 -14.56 -23.92
N ILE A 72 -7.44 -13.93 -23.15
CA ILE A 72 -8.87 -13.88 -23.45
C ILE A 72 -9.26 -12.51 -24.02
N PRO A 73 -10.33 -12.42 -24.83
CA PRO A 73 -10.86 -11.13 -25.30
C PRO A 73 -11.30 -10.22 -24.14
N TYR A 74 -11.14 -8.91 -24.30
CA TYR A 74 -11.48 -7.92 -23.28
C TYR A 74 -12.94 -7.99 -22.82
N GLU A 75 -13.88 -8.22 -23.75
CA GLU A 75 -15.31 -8.38 -23.43
C GLU A 75 -15.58 -9.60 -22.52
N GLN A 76 -14.84 -10.70 -22.74
CA GLN A 76 -14.95 -11.88 -21.87
C GLN A 76 -14.45 -11.55 -20.46
N ALA A 77 -13.31 -10.86 -20.34
CA ALA A 77 -12.74 -10.47 -19.06
C ALA A 77 -13.67 -9.53 -18.27
N ARG A 78 -14.32 -8.57 -18.92
CA ARG A 78 -15.30 -7.67 -18.28
C ARG A 78 -16.49 -8.43 -17.70
N LYS A 79 -17.04 -9.36 -18.49
CA LYS A 79 -18.16 -10.21 -18.06
C LYS A 79 -17.82 -11.08 -16.85
N GLU A 80 -16.65 -11.71 -16.86
CA GLU A 80 -16.17 -12.54 -15.75
C GLU A 80 -15.94 -11.72 -14.46
N LEU A 81 -15.54 -10.46 -14.59
CA LEU A 81 -15.32 -9.55 -13.46
C LEU A 81 -16.59 -8.79 -13.03
N GLY A 82 -17.73 -8.98 -13.70
CA GLY A 82 -18.98 -8.28 -13.40
C GLY A 82 -18.92 -6.78 -13.70
N LEU A 83 -18.16 -6.39 -14.72
CA LEU A 83 -17.92 -4.99 -15.13
C LEU A 83 -18.71 -4.58 -16.38
N ASP A 84 -19.75 -5.33 -16.75
CA ASP A 84 -20.57 -5.12 -17.96
C ASP A 84 -21.60 -4.00 -17.79
#